data_AF-A0A516NVV9-F1
#
_entry.id   AF-A0A516NVV9-F1
#
_cell.length_a   1.000
_cell.length_b   1.000
_cell.length_c   1.000
_cell.angle_alpha   90.00
_cell.angle_beta   90.00
_cell.angle_gamma   90.00
#
_symmetry.space_group_name_H-M   'P 1'
#
loop_
_entity.id
_entity.type
_entity.pdbx_description
1 polymer ?
#
loop_
_entity_poly.entity_id
_entity_poly.type
_entity_poly.pdbx_seq_one_letter_code
_entity_poly.pdbx_strand_id
1 'polypeptide(L)'
;MISLGLRLRRLGTDELSWRDLKAVVTFLPTDSALMRSMHPETYRWQLDQQLLAEMTDCLRWLMWSKSDDARHGRNRPARIPRPGIESDRERVGTAMSIDRINEFLGWSE
;
A
#
# COMPACT_ATOMS: atom_id res chain seq x y z
N MET A 1 6.27 20.91 17.17
CA MET A 1 6.77 22.23 17.60
C MET A 1 5.65 23.11 18.14
N ILE A 2 4.69 23.54 17.31
CA ILE A 2 3.59 24.40 17.77
C ILE A 2 2.76 23.68 18.85
N SER A 3 2.48 22.39 18.67
CA SER A 3 1.81 21.53 19.66
C SER A 3 2.58 21.36 20.97
N LEU A 4 3.91 21.56 20.95
CA LEU A 4 4.78 21.49 22.13
C LEU A 4 4.94 22.87 22.80
N GLY A 5 4.19 23.89 22.36
CA GLY A 5 4.35 25.28 22.84
C GLY A 5 5.62 25.98 22.35
N LEU A 6 6.40 25.33 21.48
CA LEU A 6 7.65 25.85 20.95
C LEU A 6 7.40 26.66 19.67
N ARG A 7 8.14 27.77 19.53
CA ARG A 7 8.07 28.65 18.35
C ARG A 7 9.42 28.72 17.66
N LEU A 8 9.42 28.69 16.32
CA LEU A 8 10.65 28.67 15.51
C LEU A 8 11.56 29.87 15.80
N ARG A 9 10.99 31.04 16.12
CA ARG A 9 11.76 32.24 16.49
C ARG A 9 12.64 32.09 17.74
N ARG A 10 12.42 31.07 18.57
CA ARG A 10 13.24 30.78 19.76
C ARG A 10 14.46 29.91 19.43
N LEU A 11 14.58 29.44 18.19
CA LEU A 11 15.66 28.57 17.78
C LEU A 11 17.02 29.27 17.93
N GLY A 12 17.97 28.59 18.58
CA GLY A 12 19.30 29.12 18.84
C GLY A 12 19.41 29.93 20.13
N THR A 13 18.35 29.98 20.95
CA THR A 13 18.41 30.50 22.32
C THR A 13 18.52 29.35 23.34
N ASP A 14 18.74 29.68 24.61
CA ASP A 14 18.75 28.70 25.71
C ASP A 14 17.38 27.99 25.89
N GLU A 15 16.29 28.58 25.40
CA GLU A 15 14.95 27.97 25.45
C GLU A 15 14.72 26.91 24.36
N LEU A 16 15.47 26.96 23.25
CA LEU A 16 15.36 26.01 22.15
C LEU A 16 16.70 25.93 21.40
N SER A 17 17.58 25.06 21.86
CA SER A 17 18.88 24.86 21.21
C SER A 17 18.74 24.07 19.91
N TRP A 18 19.79 24.11 19.08
CA TRP A 18 19.89 23.27 17.88
C TRP A 18 19.85 21.77 18.21
N ARG A 19 20.34 21.38 19.39
CA ARG A 19 20.29 19.99 19.86
C ARG A 19 18.85 19.58 20.17
N ASP A 20 18.08 20.48 20.78
CA ASP A 20 16.66 20.24 21.08
C ASP A 20 15.84 20.15 19.80
N LEU A 21 16.10 21.02 18.81
CA LEU A 21 15.46 20.91 17.50
C LEU A 21 15.76 19.57 16.84
N LYS A 22 17.04 19.13 16.87
CA LYS A 22 17.42 17.81 16.33
C LYS A 22 16.66 16.68 17.04
N ALA A 23 16.56 16.72 18.36
CA ALA A 23 15.80 15.72 19.12
C ALA A 23 14.32 15.74 18.70
N VAL A 24 13.69 16.91 18.63
CA VAL A 24 12.30 17.04 18.18
C VAL A 24 12.12 16.42 16.79
N VAL A 25 12.96 16.77 15.82
CA VAL A 25 12.85 16.25 14.44
C VAL A 25 13.08 14.74 14.39
N THR A 26 14.03 14.21 15.16
CA THR A 26 14.36 12.78 15.18
C THR A 26 13.22 11.94 15.75
N PHE A 27 12.49 12.46 16.75
CA PHE A 27 11.39 11.75 17.41
C PHE A 27 10.00 12.25 16.97
N LEU A 28 9.90 12.87 15.78
CA LEU A 28 8.62 13.29 15.25
C LEU A 28 7.70 12.07 15.02
N PRO A 29 6.42 12.16 15.40
CA PRO A 29 5.43 11.16 15.03
C PRO A 29 5.34 10.97 13.52
N THR A 30 5.02 9.76 13.08
CA THR A 30 4.96 9.41 11.64
C THR A 30 3.83 10.12 10.91
N ASP A 31 2.80 10.58 11.62
CA ASP A 31 1.70 11.38 11.09
C ASP A 31 2.00 12.89 11.09
N SER A 32 3.18 13.31 11.55
CA SER A 32 3.55 14.72 11.66
C SER A 32 3.61 15.43 10.29
N ALA A 33 3.37 16.74 10.29
CA ALA A 33 3.34 17.54 9.06
C ALA A 33 4.63 17.44 8.24
N LEU A 34 5.80 17.30 8.88
CA LEU A 34 7.07 17.11 8.20
C LEU A 34 7.10 15.75 7.48
N MET A 35 6.71 14.68 8.17
CA MET A 35 6.66 13.34 7.58
C MET A 35 5.67 13.27 6.42
N ARG A 36 4.52 13.93 6.52
CA ARG A 36 3.55 14.05 5.42
C ARG A 36 4.13 14.74 4.19
N SER A 37 4.94 15.78 4.41
CA SER A 37 5.59 16.52 3.31
C SER A 37 6.72 15.73 2.66
N MET A 38 7.50 14.98 3.45
CA MET A 38 8.62 14.19 2.95
C MET A 38 8.19 12.90 2.27
N HIS A 39 7.07 12.32 2.71
CA HIS A 39 6.59 11.02 2.26
C HIS A 39 5.08 11.05 1.93
N PRO A 40 4.65 11.87 0.94
CA PRO A 40 3.23 12.11 0.67
C PRO A 40 2.45 10.84 0.31
N GLU A 41 3.10 9.87 -0.37
CA GLU A 41 2.46 8.63 -0.82
C GLU A 41 2.34 7.58 0.29
N THR A 42 3.28 7.56 1.24
CA THR A 42 3.39 6.47 2.22
C THR A 42 3.02 6.88 3.65
N TYR A 43 2.95 8.18 3.98
CA TYR A 43 2.68 8.60 5.36
C TYR A 43 1.34 8.07 5.88
N ARG A 44 0.34 7.91 5.01
CA ARG A 44 -0.96 7.34 5.40
C ARG A 44 -0.88 5.83 5.62
N TRP A 45 0.02 5.16 4.92
CA TRP A 45 0.16 3.71 4.94
C TRP A 45 1.09 3.24 6.06
N GLN A 46 0.73 3.61 7.28
CA GLN A 46 1.33 3.06 8.50
C GLN A 46 0.94 1.59 8.68
N LEU A 47 1.63 0.91 9.60
CA LEU A 47 1.40 -0.51 9.89
C LEU A 47 -0.09 -0.83 10.12
N ASP A 48 -0.78 0.00 10.91
CA ASP A 48 -2.19 -0.21 11.21
C ASP A 48 -3.07 -0.16 9.95
N GLN A 49 -2.80 0.77 9.02
CA GLN A 49 -3.54 0.85 7.77
C GLN A 49 -3.26 -0.33 6.86
N GLN A 50 -2.01 -0.81 6.84
CA GLN A 50 -1.63 -2.03 6.12
C GLN A 50 -2.36 -3.26 6.67
N LEU A 51 -2.38 -3.42 7.99
CA LEU A 51 -3.06 -4.53 8.66
C LEU A 51 -4.58 -4.48 8.47
N LEU A 52 -5.19 -3.30 8.57
CA LEU A 52 -6.62 -3.12 8.33
C LEU A 52 -7.01 -3.41 6.88
N ALA A 53 -6.17 -2.99 5.92
CA ALA A 53 -6.37 -3.33 4.51
C ALA A 53 -6.26 -4.85 4.29
N GLU A 54 -5.25 -5.51 4.89
CA GLU A 54 -5.08 -6.96 4.80
C GLU A 54 -6.26 -7.73 5.40
N MET A 55 -6.75 -7.31 6.57
CA MET A 55 -7.96 -7.88 7.18
C MET A 55 -9.15 -7.74 6.25
N THR A 56 -9.35 -6.56 5.65
CA THR A 56 -10.46 -6.31 4.73
C THR A 56 -10.36 -7.17 3.47
N ASP A 57 -9.16 -7.34 2.92
CA ASP A 57 -8.90 -8.19 1.77
C ASP A 57 -9.18 -9.66 2.09
N CYS A 58 -8.70 -10.16 3.23
CA CYS A 58 -8.98 -11.51 3.72
C CYS A 58 -10.48 -11.77 3.89
N LEU A 59 -11.21 -10.81 4.48
CA LEU A 59 -12.66 -10.94 4.71
C LEU A 59 -13.44 -10.95 3.39
N ARG A 60 -13.09 -10.08 2.44
CA ARG A 60 -13.71 -10.07 1.10
C ARG A 60 -13.45 -11.39 0.39
N TRP A 61 -12.22 -11.88 0.46
CA TRP A 61 -11.86 -13.17 -0.14
C TRP A 61 -12.62 -14.33 0.51
N LEU A 62 -12.74 -14.36 1.84
CA LEU A 62 -13.47 -15.41 2.57
C LEU A 62 -14.97 -15.40 2.26
N MET A 63 -15.57 -14.22 2.10
CA MET A 63 -16.96 -14.11 1.69
C MET A 63 -17.14 -14.61 0.26
N TRP A 64 -16.26 -14.19 -0.66
CA TRP A 64 -16.27 -14.66 -2.05
C TRP A 64 -16.06 -16.18 -2.14
N SER A 65 -15.14 -16.77 -1.38
CA SER A 65 -14.81 -18.20 -1.47
C SER A 65 -15.97 -19.12 -1.09
N LYS A 66 -16.98 -18.59 -0.40
CA LYS A 66 -18.22 -19.30 -0.04
C LYS A 66 -19.36 -19.12 -1.06
N SER A 67 -19.16 -18.31 -2.09
CA SER A 67 -20.17 -18.00 -3.11
C SER A 67 -20.13 -18.98 -4.30
N ASP A 68 -21.20 -19.00 -5.09
CA ASP A 68 -21.23 -19.77 -6.35
C ASP A 68 -20.26 -19.19 -7.41
N ASP A 69 -19.99 -17.89 -7.34
CA ASP A 69 -19.01 -17.22 -8.20
C ASP A 69 -17.61 -17.81 -7.98
N ALA A 70 -17.24 -18.16 -6.75
CA ALA A 70 -15.97 -18.81 -6.47
C ALA A 70 -15.86 -20.21 -7.07
N ARG A 71 -16.97 -20.97 -7.11
CA ARG A 71 -17.00 -22.30 -7.78
C ARG A 71 -16.67 -22.20 -9.26
N HIS A 72 -17.08 -21.09 -9.88
CA HIS A 72 -16.85 -20.81 -11.29
C HIS A 72 -15.63 -19.89 -11.54
N GLY A 73 -14.87 -19.53 -10.50
CA GLY A 73 -13.72 -18.62 -10.60
C GLY A 73 -14.04 -17.20 -11.07
N ARG A 74 -15.29 -16.74 -10.95
CA ARG A 74 -15.76 -15.43 -11.42
C ARG A 74 -15.70 -14.39 -10.30
N ASN A 75 -15.61 -13.11 -10.68
CA ASN A 75 -15.75 -11.96 -9.77
C ASN A 75 -14.86 -11.98 -8.52
N ARG A 76 -13.67 -12.58 -8.57
CA ARG A 76 -12.75 -12.60 -7.43
C ARG A 76 -12.40 -11.18 -6.99
N PRO A 77 -12.58 -10.83 -5.70
CA PRO A 77 -12.31 -9.48 -5.22
C PRO A 77 -10.84 -9.11 -5.40
N ALA A 78 -10.60 -7.87 -5.82
CA ALA A 78 -9.26 -7.31 -5.88
C ALA A 78 -8.82 -6.81 -4.50
N ARG A 79 -7.52 -6.89 -4.22
CA ARG A 79 -6.91 -6.31 -3.02
C ARG A 79 -7.06 -4.79 -3.03
N ILE A 80 -7.16 -4.18 -1.85
CA ILE A 80 -7.13 -2.72 -1.70
C ILE A 80 -5.77 -2.19 -2.19
N PRO A 81 -5.74 -1.26 -3.17
CA PRO A 81 -4.48 -0.69 -3.66
C PRO A 81 -3.71 0.00 -2.54
N ARG A 82 -2.44 -0.38 -2.35
CA ARG A 82 -1.57 0.17 -1.30
C ARG A 82 -0.09 0.07 -1.67
N PRO A 83 0.76 0.98 -1.15
CA PRO A 83 2.21 0.94 -1.38
C PRO A 83 2.79 -0.43 -1.02
N GLY A 84 3.64 -0.94 -1.91
CA GLY A 84 4.31 -2.22 -1.75
C GLY A 84 3.50 -3.45 -2.17
N ILE A 85 2.23 -3.27 -2.59
CA ILE A 85 1.42 -4.35 -3.17
C ILE A 85 1.05 -4.00 -4.60
N GLU A 86 1.58 -4.78 -5.53
CA GLU A 86 1.18 -4.73 -6.93
C GLU A 86 -0.13 -5.50 -7.14
N SER A 87 -0.87 -5.15 -8.20
CA SER A 87 -2.12 -5.84 -8.50
C SER A 87 -1.85 -7.26 -8.98
N ASP A 88 -2.44 -8.27 -8.33
CA ASP A 88 -2.39 -9.70 -8.74
C ASP A 88 -3.02 -9.99 -10.12
N ARG A 89 -3.53 -8.98 -10.83
CA ARG A 89 -4.21 -9.12 -12.12
C ARG A 89 -3.28 -8.75 -13.27
N GLU A 90 -2.22 -9.52 -13.44
CA GLU A 90 -1.46 -9.49 -14.68
C GLU A 90 -2.06 -10.51 -15.66
N ARG A 91 -2.55 -10.02 -16.81
CA ARG A 91 -3.01 -10.91 -17.88
C ARG A 91 -1.79 -11.38 -18.66
N VAL A 92 -1.32 -12.59 -18.35
CA VAL A 92 -0.26 -13.24 -19.11
C VAL A 92 -0.87 -13.95 -20.32
N GLY A 93 -0.53 -13.49 -21.53
CA GLY A 93 -0.91 -14.11 -22.79
C GLY A 93 -2.26 -13.68 -23.37
N THR A 94 -2.45 -14.04 -24.64
CA THR A 94 -3.70 -13.83 -25.39
C THR A 94 -4.37 -15.17 -25.62
N ALA A 95 -5.69 -15.26 -25.40
CA ALA A 95 -6.43 -16.48 -25.67
C ALA A 95 -6.34 -16.80 -27.17
N MET A 96 -5.98 -18.04 -27.51
CA MET A 96 -5.92 -18.56 -28.87
C MET A 96 -6.66 -19.89 -28.98
N SER A 97 -7.17 -20.21 -30.17
CA SER A 97 -7.83 -21.48 -30.44
C SER A 97 -6.84 -22.64 -30.37
N ILE A 98 -7.37 -23.84 -30.06
CA ILE A 98 -6.57 -25.07 -30.00
C ILE A 98 -5.88 -25.35 -31.34
N ASP A 99 -6.55 -25.08 -32.47
CA ASP A 99 -5.96 -25.26 -33.79
C ASP A 99 -4.71 -24.40 -34.00
N ARG A 100 -4.76 -23.15 -33.54
CA ARG A 100 -3.63 -22.21 -33.63
C ARG A 100 -2.49 -22.60 -32.70
N ILE A 101 -2.80 -23.20 -31.55
CA ILE A 101 -1.80 -23.77 -30.63
C ILE A 101 -1.12 -24.97 -31.28
N ASN A 102 -1.89 -25.87 -31.91
CA ASN A 102 -1.36 -27.06 -32.56
C ASN A 102 -0.44 -26.70 -33.74
N GLU A 103 -0.84 -25.71 -34.54
CA GLU A 103 0.01 -25.15 -35.60
C GLU A 103 1.30 -24.55 -35.01
N PHE A 104 1.19 -23.73 -33.97
CA PHE A 104 2.34 -23.12 -33.31
C PHE A 104 3.32 -24.15 -32.70
N LEU A 105 2.81 -25.25 -32.15
CA LEU A 105 3.59 -26.31 -31.51
C LEU A 105 4.11 -27.37 -32.50
N GLY A 106 3.71 -27.31 -33.78
CA GLY A 106 4.07 -28.31 -34.78
C GLY A 106 3.43 -29.68 -34.54
N TRP A 107 2.23 -29.71 -33.94
CA TRP A 107 1.46 -30.93 -33.64
C TRP A 107 0.41 -31.25 -34.72
N SER A 108 0.30 -30.44 -35.76
CA SER A 108 -0.48 -30.74 -36.95
C SER A 108 0.33 -31.65 -37.88
N GLU A 109 -0.14 -32.89 -38.09
CA GLU A 109 0.27 -33.74 -39.22
C GLU A 109 -0.07 -33.10 -40.58
#